data_AF-A0ABC8YL12-F1
#
_entry.id   AF-A0ABC8YL12-F1
#
_cell.length_a   1.000
_cell.length_b   1.000
_cell.length_c   1.000
_cell.angle_alpha   90.00
_cell.angle_beta   90.00
_cell.angle_gamma   90.00
#
_symmetry.space_group_name_H-M   'P 1'
#
loop_
_entity.id
_entity.type
_entity.pdbx_description
1 polymer ?
#
loop_
_entity_poly.entity_id
_entity_poly.type
_entity_poly.pdbx_seq_one_letter_code
_entity_poly.pdbx_strand_id
1 'polypeptide(L)'
;MESAACPARAAAAVDLRWLLSVAAGGLFALLLLLTISPFPFPSSSSPRFFLSPTPSSSPRTLPPLFVESTLSGPAPPSTTTSPPRFAYLISGSAGDAGMMRRCLLALYHPRNRYILHLDAEAPDADRAGLAAYVAAHPLLSKTGNVRVVEKANLVTYRGPTMVTTTLHAAAAFLWGEGRGRGADWDWFINLSASDYPLVTQDDLMHVFSKLPRDLNFIDHTSNISWKAFARAMPVIIDPALYMKTKGDLFWVPERRSLPTAFKLFTGSAWMVLSRPFVEYLIWGWDNLPRTVLMYYANFISSPEGYFHTVACNAEEFRNTTVNSDLHYISWDNPPMQHPHHLTLADWDAMLASGAPFARKFPRDDPVLDRIDAEVLARRGGADVVAPGGWCAGAGEVGNGKSNETCAAVGDAAVVRPGPGAERLQGLVSSLLSEENFRPKQCVVEEEN
;
A
#
# COMPACT_ATOMS: atom_id res chain seq x y z
N MET A 1 -53.18 13.42 64.43
CA MET A 1 -52.47 12.77 65.55
C MET A 1 -51.32 11.99 64.95
N GLU A 2 -50.11 12.37 65.35
CA GLU A 2 -48.84 11.80 64.89
C GLU A 2 -48.78 10.28 65.12
N SER A 3 -48.14 9.59 64.19
CA SER A 3 -47.57 8.26 64.44
C SER A 3 -46.19 8.23 63.77
N ALA A 4 -45.17 8.56 64.56
CA ALA A 4 -43.78 8.34 64.21
C ALA A 4 -43.44 6.86 64.38
N ALA A 5 -42.90 6.23 63.33
CA ALA A 5 -42.26 4.92 63.39
C ALA A 5 -40.86 5.01 62.74
N CYS A 6 -39.84 4.66 63.52
CA CYS A 6 -38.43 4.55 63.11
C CYS A 6 -38.21 3.52 62.00
N PRO A 7 -37.30 3.75 61.03
CA PRO A 7 -36.70 2.67 60.26
C PRO A 7 -35.34 2.24 60.84
N ALA A 8 -35.14 0.92 60.81
CA ALA A 8 -34.00 0.20 61.37
C ALA A 8 -32.68 0.45 60.61
N ARG A 9 -31.55 0.38 61.33
CA ARG A 9 -30.19 0.32 60.78
C ARG A 9 -29.97 -1.02 60.07
N ALA A 10 -29.73 -0.99 58.76
CA ALA A 10 -29.20 -2.13 58.00
C ALA A 10 -27.67 -2.15 58.09
N ALA A 11 -27.08 -3.29 58.44
CA ALA A 11 -25.64 -3.52 58.42
C ALA A 11 -25.16 -3.65 56.97
N ALA A 12 -24.10 -2.91 56.60
CA ALA A 12 -23.48 -2.99 55.29
C ALA A 12 -22.64 -4.26 55.16
N ALA A 13 -22.93 -5.09 54.16
CA ALA A 13 -22.09 -6.22 53.79
C ALA A 13 -20.84 -5.73 53.06
N VAL A 14 -19.65 -6.13 53.53
CA VAL A 14 -18.36 -5.81 52.92
C VAL A 14 -18.11 -6.74 51.74
N ASP A 15 -17.75 -6.19 50.58
CA ASP A 15 -17.43 -6.95 49.38
C ASP A 15 -15.97 -7.46 49.43
N LEU A 16 -15.80 -8.77 49.70
CA LEU A 16 -14.50 -9.43 49.83
C LEU A 16 -13.82 -9.78 48.49
N ARG A 17 -14.40 -9.46 47.33
CA ARG A 17 -13.86 -9.86 46.01
C ARG A 17 -12.47 -9.28 45.71
N TRP A 18 -12.14 -8.11 46.27
CA TRP A 18 -10.83 -7.47 46.08
C TRP A 18 -9.68 -8.17 46.83
N LEU A 19 -9.97 -8.89 47.91
CA LEU A 19 -8.94 -9.59 48.70
C LEU A 19 -8.32 -10.75 47.94
N LEU A 20 -9.09 -11.43 47.08
CA LEU A 20 -8.60 -12.51 46.24
C LEU A 20 -7.63 -12.00 45.16
N SER A 21 -7.92 -10.85 44.57
CA SER A 21 -7.05 -10.21 43.58
C SER A 21 -5.73 -9.74 44.19
N VAL A 22 -5.77 -9.18 45.40
CA VAL A 22 -4.57 -8.75 46.14
C VAL A 22 -3.73 -9.96 46.57
N ALA A 23 -4.37 -11.03 47.05
CA ALA A 23 -3.67 -12.26 47.44
C ALA A 23 -2.99 -12.94 46.24
N ALA A 24 -3.67 -12.99 45.09
CA ALA A 24 -3.10 -13.57 43.86
C ALA A 24 -1.91 -12.76 43.34
N GLY A 25 -1.99 -11.42 43.36
CA GLY A 25 -0.88 -10.54 43.00
C GLY A 25 0.33 -10.70 43.92
N GLY A 26 0.10 -10.83 45.24
CA GLY A 26 1.15 -11.06 46.22
C GLY A 26 1.87 -12.40 46.02
N LEU A 27 1.13 -13.48 45.72
CA LEU A 27 1.72 -14.80 45.49
C LEU A 27 2.60 -14.82 44.24
N PHE A 28 2.18 -14.13 43.18
CA PHE A 28 2.94 -14.01 41.93
C PHE A 28 4.25 -13.22 42.10
N ALA A 29 4.22 -12.13 42.87
CA ALA A 29 5.40 -11.35 43.20
C ALA A 29 6.42 -12.14 44.04
N LEU A 30 5.94 -12.97 44.97
CA LEU A 30 6.80 -13.81 45.80
C LEU A 30 7.51 -14.91 44.99
N LEU A 31 6.82 -15.47 43.99
CA LEU A 31 7.35 -16.46 43.06
C LEU A 31 8.45 -15.88 42.16
N LEU A 32 8.28 -14.63 41.71
CA LEU A 32 9.31 -13.90 40.95
C LEU A 32 10.55 -13.55 41.79
N LEU A 33 10.38 -13.27 43.09
CA LEU A 33 11.51 -13.00 43.98
C LEU A 33 12.33 -14.26 44.29
N LEU A 34 11.68 -15.43 44.34
CA LEU A 34 12.36 -16.71 44.58
C LEU A 34 13.20 -17.19 43.38
N THR A 35 12.84 -16.81 42.15
CA THR A 35 13.59 -17.21 40.94
C THR A 35 14.81 -16.33 40.65
N ILE A 36 14.99 -15.21 41.36
CA ILE A 36 16.09 -14.25 41.14
C ILE A 36 17.21 -14.39 42.19
N SER A 37 17.08 -15.28 43.19
CA SER A 37 18.14 -15.48 44.18
C SER A 37 19.31 -16.31 43.62
N PRO A 38 20.57 -15.81 43.66
CA PRO A 38 21.73 -16.57 43.20
C PRO A 38 22.23 -17.48 44.32
N PHE A 39 22.08 -18.80 44.18
CA PHE A 39 22.79 -19.75 45.03
C PHE A 39 24.27 -19.84 44.61
N PRO A 40 25.24 -19.63 45.52
CA PRO A 40 26.65 -19.83 45.22
C PRO A 40 27.03 -21.30 45.47
N PHE A 41 27.49 -22.00 44.44
CA PHE A 41 28.18 -23.28 44.62
C PHE A 41 29.68 -23.13 44.37
N PRO A 42 30.53 -23.80 45.18
CA PRO A 42 31.96 -23.56 45.25
C PRO A 42 32.75 -24.30 44.17
N SER A 43 33.92 -23.75 43.87
CA SER A 43 34.96 -24.24 42.98
C SER A 43 35.57 -25.56 43.45
N SER A 44 35.67 -26.56 42.55
CA SER A 44 36.69 -27.61 42.65
C SER A 44 37.11 -28.15 41.28
N SER A 45 38.43 -28.29 41.16
CA SER A 45 39.33 -28.96 40.22
C SER A 45 38.77 -30.03 39.26
N SER A 46 39.39 -30.06 38.08
CA SER A 46 39.18 -30.91 36.90
C SER A 46 39.21 -32.44 37.14
N PRO A 47 38.77 -33.27 36.17
CA PRO A 47 39.76 -33.77 35.20
C PRO A 47 39.27 -33.82 33.75
N ARG A 48 40.24 -33.72 32.84
CA ARG A 48 40.07 -33.92 31.39
C ARG A 48 39.69 -35.38 31.13
N PHE A 49 38.52 -35.58 30.52
CA PHE A 49 38.20 -36.82 29.80
C PHE A 49 38.01 -36.49 28.32
N PHE A 50 38.89 -37.06 27.50
CA PHE A 50 38.79 -37.10 26.06
C PHE A 50 37.60 -37.99 25.67
N LEU A 51 36.57 -37.38 25.10
CA LEU A 51 35.53 -38.09 24.35
C LEU A 51 35.22 -37.29 23.09
N SER A 52 35.69 -37.80 21.96
CA SER A 52 35.31 -37.35 20.62
C SER A 52 33.82 -37.65 20.38
N PRO A 53 33.05 -36.71 19.80
CA PRO A 53 31.79 -37.04 19.16
C PRO A 53 31.86 -36.80 17.64
N THR A 54 31.35 -37.80 16.94
CA THR A 54 30.98 -37.87 15.52
C THR A 54 30.09 -36.69 15.05
N PRO A 55 30.07 -36.37 13.74
CA PRO A 55 29.41 -35.17 13.23
C PRO A 55 27.91 -35.42 13.00
N SER A 56 27.04 -34.69 13.69
CA SER A 56 25.67 -34.47 13.18
C SER A 56 25.00 -33.25 13.80
N SER A 57 24.22 -32.57 12.97
CA SER A 57 23.25 -31.50 13.25
C SER A 57 23.79 -30.07 13.47
N SER A 58 23.54 -29.23 12.45
CA SER A 58 23.71 -27.78 12.47
C SER A 58 22.89 -27.13 13.59
N PRO A 59 23.40 -26.05 14.22
CA PRO A 59 22.66 -25.33 15.24
C PRO A 59 21.52 -24.50 14.62
N ARG A 60 20.36 -24.56 15.27
CA ARG A 60 19.16 -23.77 14.97
C ARG A 60 19.43 -22.32 15.40
N THR A 61 19.68 -21.44 14.44
CA THR A 61 19.90 -20.00 14.66
C THR A 61 18.58 -19.33 15.05
N LEU A 62 18.55 -18.62 16.18
CA LEU A 62 17.49 -17.68 16.52
C LEU A 62 17.45 -16.53 15.48
N PRO A 63 16.28 -15.97 15.14
CA PRO A 63 16.23 -14.86 14.18
C PRO A 63 16.91 -13.61 14.77
N PRO A 64 17.67 -12.83 13.98
CA PRO A 64 18.33 -11.64 14.49
C PRO A 64 17.29 -10.57 14.83
N LEU A 65 17.46 -9.96 16.01
CA LEU A 65 16.63 -8.87 16.56
C LEU A 65 16.94 -7.50 15.93
N PHE A 66 17.84 -7.45 14.95
CA PHE A 66 18.27 -6.24 14.24
C PHE A 66 18.27 -6.46 12.73
N VAL A 67 17.65 -5.54 12.00
CA VAL A 67 17.44 -5.57 10.53
C VAL A 67 18.71 -5.17 9.76
N GLU A 68 19.78 -4.77 10.46
CA GLU A 68 21.06 -4.35 9.85
C GLU A 68 21.64 -5.41 8.90
N SER A 69 21.56 -6.70 9.25
CA SER A 69 22.09 -7.78 8.41
C SER A 69 21.29 -8.04 7.12
N THR A 70 20.12 -7.42 6.97
CA THR A 70 19.30 -7.44 5.75
C THR A 70 19.52 -6.23 4.85
N LEU A 71 20.20 -5.19 5.34
CA LEU A 71 20.55 -3.99 4.58
C LEU A 71 21.92 -4.17 3.92
N SER A 72 22.04 -5.18 3.06
CA SER A 72 23.12 -5.16 2.07
C SER A 72 22.82 -4.02 1.10
N GLY A 73 23.81 -3.17 0.83
CA GLY A 73 23.70 -2.02 -0.10
C GLY A 73 23.12 -2.40 -1.47
N PRO A 74 22.81 -1.40 -2.33
CA PRO A 74 22.00 -1.59 -3.53
C PRO A 74 22.49 -2.81 -4.32
N ALA A 75 21.68 -3.86 -4.33
CA ALA A 75 21.97 -5.05 -5.09
C ALA A 75 22.17 -4.63 -6.57
N PRO A 76 23.17 -5.18 -7.27
CA PRO A 76 23.32 -4.92 -8.70
C PRO A 76 21.99 -5.24 -9.40
N PRO A 77 21.59 -4.49 -10.45
CA PRO A 77 20.30 -4.66 -11.10
C PRO A 77 20.15 -6.11 -11.53
N SER A 78 19.33 -6.86 -10.80
CA SER A 78 19.06 -8.25 -11.13
C SER A 78 18.24 -8.23 -12.41
N THR A 79 18.84 -8.63 -13.53
CA THR A 79 18.14 -8.98 -14.76
C THR A 79 17.41 -10.30 -14.56
N THR A 80 16.50 -10.35 -13.59
CA THR A 80 15.65 -11.51 -13.34
C THR A 80 14.69 -11.64 -14.51
N THR A 81 14.93 -12.65 -15.35
CA THR A 81 14.11 -13.08 -16.50
C THR A 81 12.67 -13.44 -16.12
N SER A 82 12.32 -13.48 -14.83
CA SER A 82 10.98 -13.77 -14.37
C SER A 82 10.05 -12.55 -14.45
N PRO A 83 8.78 -12.73 -14.83
CA PRO A 83 7.80 -11.64 -14.81
C PRO A 83 7.75 -10.93 -13.47
N PRO A 84 7.60 -9.59 -13.47
CA PRO A 84 7.55 -8.83 -12.25
C PRO A 84 6.29 -9.13 -11.44
N ARG A 85 6.29 -8.64 -10.20
CA ARG A 85 5.24 -8.81 -9.22
C ARG A 85 4.83 -7.44 -8.71
N PHE A 86 3.54 -7.15 -8.75
CA PHE A 86 2.99 -5.88 -8.28
C PHE A 86 2.32 -6.05 -6.92
N ALA A 87 2.47 -5.04 -6.07
CA ALA A 87 1.77 -4.88 -4.81
C ALA A 87 0.74 -3.75 -4.96
N TYR A 88 -0.54 -4.11 -5.06
CA TYR A 88 -1.63 -3.16 -5.27
C TYR A 88 -2.31 -2.79 -3.96
N LEU A 89 -2.29 -1.50 -3.62
CA LEU A 89 -3.24 -0.93 -2.67
C LEU A 89 -4.48 -0.45 -3.45
N ILE A 90 -5.64 -1.05 -3.19
CA ILE A 90 -6.92 -0.58 -3.71
C ILE A 90 -7.70 0.03 -2.55
N SER A 91 -7.98 1.32 -2.62
CA SER A 91 -8.63 2.08 -1.55
C SER A 91 -10.05 2.52 -1.92
N GLY A 92 -10.98 2.53 -0.99
CA GLY A 92 -12.34 3.02 -1.22
C GLY A 92 -12.97 3.63 0.05
N SER A 93 -14.13 4.26 -0.13
CA SER A 93 -14.94 4.82 0.95
C SER A 93 -16.28 4.09 1.07
N ALA A 94 -17.20 4.64 1.86
CA ALA A 94 -18.55 4.10 2.04
C ALA A 94 -19.25 3.83 0.69
N GLY A 95 -19.74 2.60 0.51
CA GLY A 95 -20.40 2.16 -0.72
C GLY A 95 -19.48 1.82 -1.89
N ASP A 96 -18.15 1.88 -1.75
CA ASP A 96 -17.20 1.56 -2.83
C ASP A 96 -16.81 0.08 -2.89
N ALA A 97 -17.27 -0.75 -1.95
CA ALA A 97 -16.91 -2.17 -1.88
C ALA A 97 -17.18 -2.93 -3.20
N GLY A 98 -18.26 -2.60 -3.91
CA GLY A 98 -18.56 -3.18 -5.23
C GLY A 98 -17.49 -2.86 -6.28
N MET A 99 -17.17 -1.57 -6.43
CA MET A 99 -16.16 -1.09 -7.36
C MET A 99 -14.75 -1.62 -7.03
N MET A 100 -14.41 -1.72 -5.75
CA MET A 100 -13.15 -2.32 -5.31
C MET A 100 -13.04 -3.79 -5.71
N ARG A 101 -14.12 -4.58 -5.57
CA ARG A 101 -14.14 -5.98 -6.02
C ARG A 101 -13.97 -6.06 -7.54
N ARG A 102 -14.71 -5.25 -8.29
CA ARG A 102 -14.62 -5.20 -9.75
C ARG A 102 -13.21 -4.88 -10.22
N CYS A 103 -12.56 -3.87 -9.63
CA CYS A 103 -11.19 -3.45 -9.91
C CYS A 103 -10.18 -4.55 -9.53
N LEU A 104 -10.30 -5.15 -8.34
CA LEU A 104 -9.46 -6.28 -7.91
C LEU A 104 -9.49 -7.41 -8.94
N LEU A 105 -10.67 -7.84 -9.39
CA LEU A 105 -10.80 -8.94 -10.34
C LEU A 105 -10.26 -8.59 -11.73
N ALA A 106 -10.34 -7.32 -12.13
CA ALA A 106 -9.76 -6.82 -13.38
C ALA A 106 -8.22 -6.83 -13.34
N LEU A 107 -7.65 -6.57 -12.17
CA LEU A 107 -6.20 -6.52 -11.92
C LEU A 107 -5.61 -7.86 -11.47
N TYR A 108 -6.42 -8.90 -11.31
CA TYR A 108 -5.97 -10.09 -10.59
C TYR A 108 -4.92 -10.89 -11.38
N HIS A 109 -3.83 -11.24 -10.70
CA HIS A 109 -2.83 -12.18 -11.17
C HIS A 109 -2.25 -12.94 -9.96
N PRO A 110 -2.02 -14.26 -10.03
CA PRO A 110 -1.57 -15.07 -8.88
C PRO A 110 -0.19 -14.67 -8.34
N ARG A 111 0.66 -14.06 -9.16
CA ARG A 111 1.98 -13.54 -8.75
C ARG A 111 1.92 -12.26 -7.91
N ASN A 112 0.86 -11.46 -8.10
CA ASN A 112 0.74 -10.15 -7.47
C ASN A 112 0.24 -10.28 -6.03
N ARG A 113 0.24 -9.15 -5.32
CA ARG A 113 -0.26 -9.01 -3.95
C ARG A 113 -1.23 -7.85 -3.90
N TYR A 114 -2.29 -7.99 -3.10
CA TYR A 114 -3.36 -7.01 -3.02
C TYR A 114 -3.70 -6.72 -1.56
N ILE A 115 -3.80 -5.44 -1.24
CA ILE A 115 -4.37 -4.95 0.01
C ILE A 115 -5.57 -4.08 -0.36
N LEU A 116 -6.74 -4.44 0.18
CA LEU A 116 -7.97 -3.69 0.05
C LEU A 116 -8.17 -2.87 1.34
N HIS A 117 -8.24 -1.56 1.21
CA HIS A 117 -8.54 -0.66 2.33
C HIS A 117 -9.86 0.06 2.07
N LEU A 118 -10.85 -0.16 2.92
CA LEU A 118 -12.07 0.65 2.99
C LEU A 118 -11.91 1.62 4.16
N ASP A 119 -12.16 2.91 3.93
CA ASP A 119 -12.12 3.97 4.96
C ASP A 119 -12.89 3.52 6.22
N ALA A 120 -12.33 3.82 7.41
CA ALA A 120 -12.96 3.54 8.70
C ALA A 120 -14.35 4.17 8.84
N GLU A 121 -14.63 5.26 8.13
CA GLU A 121 -15.97 5.88 8.04
C GLU A 121 -17.01 4.98 7.36
N ALA A 122 -16.59 4.07 6.47
CA ALA A 122 -17.51 3.10 5.88
C ALA A 122 -18.12 2.20 6.97
N PRO A 123 -19.35 1.69 6.77
CA PRO A 123 -19.95 0.73 7.69
C PRO A 123 -19.06 -0.50 7.93
N ASP A 124 -19.00 -1.00 9.17
CA ASP A 124 -18.31 -2.25 9.48
C ASP A 124 -18.81 -3.42 8.62
N ALA A 125 -20.10 -3.41 8.25
CA ALA A 125 -20.72 -4.39 7.39
C ALA A 125 -20.12 -4.40 5.96
N ASP A 126 -19.74 -3.23 5.41
CA ASP A 126 -19.10 -3.15 4.09
C ASP A 126 -17.73 -3.82 4.12
N ARG A 127 -16.95 -3.56 5.18
CA ARG A 127 -15.63 -4.19 5.41
C ARG A 127 -15.75 -5.69 5.63
N ALA A 128 -16.67 -6.12 6.50
CA ALA A 128 -16.92 -7.52 6.77
C ALA A 128 -17.42 -8.26 5.51
N GLY A 129 -18.30 -7.63 4.73
CA GLY A 129 -18.78 -8.17 3.46
C GLY A 129 -17.67 -8.32 2.42
N LEU A 130 -16.77 -7.32 2.31
CA LEU A 130 -15.62 -7.40 1.42
C LEU A 130 -14.65 -8.51 1.84
N ALA A 131 -14.37 -8.65 3.13
CA ALA A 131 -13.53 -9.73 3.66
C ALA A 131 -14.17 -11.11 3.43
N ALA A 132 -15.46 -11.26 3.71
CA ALA A 132 -16.21 -12.49 3.47
C ALA A 132 -16.23 -12.87 1.98
N TYR A 133 -16.35 -11.89 1.08
CA TYR A 133 -16.26 -12.11 -0.36
C TYR A 133 -14.89 -12.67 -0.77
N VAL A 134 -13.80 -12.06 -0.30
CA VAL A 134 -12.43 -12.52 -0.61
C VAL A 134 -12.20 -13.94 -0.07
N ALA A 135 -12.68 -14.24 1.14
CA ALA A 135 -12.57 -15.55 1.76
C ALA A 135 -13.42 -16.63 1.04
N ALA A 136 -14.58 -16.26 0.51
CA ALA A 136 -15.48 -17.17 -0.19
C ALA A 136 -15.09 -17.39 -1.67
N HIS A 137 -14.36 -16.45 -2.28
CA HIS A 137 -14.00 -16.56 -3.69
C HIS A 137 -12.99 -17.71 -3.89
N PRO A 138 -13.30 -18.75 -4.70
CA PRO A 138 -12.50 -19.98 -4.77
C PRO A 138 -11.04 -19.75 -5.17
N LEU A 139 -10.82 -18.84 -6.11
CA LEU A 139 -9.50 -18.53 -6.64
C LEU A 139 -8.67 -17.63 -5.71
N LEU A 140 -9.28 -16.59 -5.12
CA LEU A 140 -8.59 -15.65 -4.23
C LEU A 140 -8.20 -16.34 -2.92
N SER A 141 -9.13 -17.11 -2.33
CA SER A 141 -8.90 -17.86 -1.09
C SER A 141 -7.80 -18.93 -1.27
N LYS A 142 -7.82 -19.68 -2.38
CA LYS A 142 -6.80 -20.70 -2.67
C LYS A 142 -5.40 -20.10 -2.84
N THR A 143 -5.29 -18.96 -3.51
CA THR A 143 -3.99 -18.32 -3.76
C THR A 143 -3.49 -17.55 -2.53
N GLY A 144 -4.40 -17.01 -1.71
CA GLY A 144 -4.06 -16.33 -0.45
C GLY A 144 -3.25 -15.04 -0.65
N ASN A 145 -3.41 -14.37 -1.80
CA ASN A 145 -2.63 -13.18 -2.16
C ASN A 145 -3.40 -11.86 -2.07
N VAL A 146 -4.62 -11.88 -1.49
CA VAL A 146 -5.48 -10.72 -1.27
C VAL A 146 -5.78 -10.58 0.22
N ARG A 147 -5.58 -9.38 0.77
CA ARG A 147 -5.86 -9.05 2.17
C ARG A 147 -6.81 -7.86 2.25
N VAL A 148 -7.75 -7.90 3.20
CA VAL A 148 -8.60 -6.76 3.53
C VAL A 148 -8.09 -6.16 4.85
N VAL A 149 -7.90 -4.85 4.90
CA VAL A 149 -7.49 -4.16 6.13
C VAL A 149 -8.65 -4.16 7.12
N GLU A 150 -8.56 -5.00 8.15
CA GLU A 150 -9.58 -5.10 9.20
C GLU A 150 -9.63 -3.84 10.07
N LYS A 151 -8.47 -3.42 10.59
CA LYS A 151 -8.33 -2.17 11.33
C LYS A 151 -8.12 -1.02 10.37
N ALA A 152 -9.21 -0.60 9.74
CA ALA A 152 -9.20 0.48 8.76
C ALA A 152 -8.72 1.81 9.35
N ASN A 153 -7.97 2.55 8.55
CA ASN A 153 -7.63 3.94 8.82
C ASN A 153 -8.78 4.87 8.39
N LEU A 154 -8.95 5.96 9.13
CA LEU A 154 -9.82 7.07 8.76
C LEU A 154 -9.07 7.99 7.79
N VAL A 155 -9.66 8.31 6.62
CA VAL A 155 -8.94 8.99 5.54
C VAL A 155 -9.55 10.34 5.19
N THR A 156 -8.80 11.41 5.39
CA THR A 156 -9.13 12.76 4.92
C THR A 156 -8.42 13.01 3.60
N TYR A 157 -9.17 13.20 2.50
CA TYR A 157 -8.61 13.32 1.14
C TYR A 157 -7.56 14.43 0.99
N ARG A 158 -7.82 15.61 1.57
CA ARG A 158 -6.89 16.76 1.58
C ARG A 158 -5.87 16.71 2.71
N GLY A 159 -5.94 15.72 3.59
CA GLY A 159 -5.15 15.64 4.81
C GLY A 159 -3.99 14.65 4.72
N PRO A 160 -3.14 14.61 5.77
CA PRO A 160 -2.03 13.67 5.89
C PRO A 160 -2.46 12.22 6.10
N THR A 161 -3.70 11.98 6.55
CA THR A 161 -4.16 10.62 6.86
C THR A 161 -4.20 9.71 5.62
N MET A 162 -4.38 10.26 4.41
CA MET A 162 -4.19 9.49 3.18
C MET A 162 -2.74 9.00 3.01
N VAL A 163 -1.75 9.87 3.28
CA VAL A 163 -0.32 9.49 3.25
C VAL A 163 -0.05 8.37 4.24
N THR A 164 -0.51 8.52 5.48
CA THR A 164 -0.31 7.50 6.52
C THR A 164 -0.98 6.17 6.16
N THR A 165 -2.09 6.21 5.41
CA THR A 165 -2.79 5.01 4.94
C THR A 165 -2.03 4.29 3.85
N THR A 166 -1.49 5.03 2.87
CA THR A 166 -0.59 4.47 1.86
C THR A 166 0.66 3.88 2.50
N LEU A 167 1.26 4.56 3.49
CA LEU A 167 2.41 4.05 4.25
C LEU A 167 2.07 2.81 5.09
N HIS A 168 0.88 2.74 5.69
CA HIS A 168 0.43 1.57 6.43
C HIS A 168 0.31 0.34 5.51
N ALA A 169 -0.29 0.49 4.33
CA ALA A 169 -0.37 -0.58 3.34
C ALA A 169 1.01 -0.99 2.82
N ALA A 170 1.88 -0.03 2.51
CA ALA A 170 3.26 -0.29 2.12
C ALA A 170 4.02 -1.10 3.20
N ALA A 171 3.92 -0.71 4.47
CA ALA A 171 4.48 -1.45 5.58
C ALA A 171 3.90 -2.87 5.69
N ALA A 172 2.59 -3.04 5.48
CA ALA A 172 1.92 -4.34 5.48
C ALA A 172 2.27 -5.24 4.28
N PHE A 173 2.79 -4.69 3.18
CA PHE A 173 3.38 -5.48 2.11
C PHE A 173 4.82 -5.92 2.41
N LEU A 174 5.56 -5.09 3.14
CA LEU A 174 6.93 -5.40 3.59
C LEU A 174 6.95 -6.36 4.79
N TRP A 175 5.93 -6.31 5.64
CA TRP A 175 5.72 -7.24 6.76
C TRP A 175 4.65 -8.27 6.42
N GLY A 176 5.07 -9.53 6.30
CA GLY A 176 4.18 -10.65 6.03
C GLY A 176 3.20 -10.93 7.17
N GLU A 177 2.31 -11.89 6.97
CA GLU A 177 1.50 -12.42 8.06
C GLU A 177 2.43 -12.99 9.15
N GLY A 178 2.12 -12.71 10.42
CA GLY A 178 2.93 -13.18 11.55
C GLY A 178 4.20 -12.38 11.84
N ARG A 179 4.32 -11.12 11.38
CA ARG A 179 5.46 -10.20 11.62
C ARG A 179 6.80 -10.66 11.02
N GLY A 180 6.76 -11.54 10.02
CA GLY A 180 7.93 -11.95 9.23
C GLY A 180 8.19 -11.05 8.02
N ARG A 181 9.23 -11.36 7.24
CA ARG A 181 9.47 -10.71 5.93
C ARG A 181 8.27 -10.97 5.01
N GLY A 182 7.74 -9.89 4.44
CA GLY A 182 6.65 -9.95 3.45
C GLY A 182 7.06 -10.63 2.15
N ALA A 183 6.08 -10.95 1.32
CA ALA A 183 6.33 -11.58 0.02
C ALA A 183 7.24 -10.69 -0.85
N ASP A 184 8.03 -11.31 -1.73
CA ASP A 184 8.79 -10.56 -2.72
C ASP A 184 7.85 -10.01 -3.80
N TRP A 185 7.97 -8.71 -4.06
CA TRP A 185 7.27 -7.90 -5.06
C TRP A 185 8.23 -6.82 -5.56
N ASP A 186 7.98 -6.20 -6.71
CA ASP A 186 8.92 -5.30 -7.38
C ASP A 186 8.47 -3.85 -7.38
N TRP A 187 7.17 -3.63 -7.62
CA TRP A 187 6.56 -2.30 -7.60
C TRP A 187 5.29 -2.26 -6.76
N PHE A 188 5.12 -1.18 -6.02
CA PHE A 188 3.92 -0.80 -5.29
C PHE A 188 3.09 0.15 -6.13
N ILE A 189 1.78 -0.12 -6.28
CA ILE A 189 0.84 0.69 -7.04
C ILE A 189 -0.35 1.03 -6.16
N ASN A 190 -0.66 2.31 -5.99
CA ASN A 190 -1.89 2.73 -5.31
C ASN A 190 -2.98 3.06 -6.33
N LEU A 191 -4.20 2.61 -6.04
CA LEU A 191 -5.41 2.84 -6.82
C LEU A 191 -6.58 3.12 -5.85
N SER A 192 -7.60 3.82 -6.34
CA SER A 192 -8.88 3.96 -5.68
C SER A 192 -9.96 3.12 -6.37
N ALA A 193 -11.13 3.05 -5.74
CA ALA A 193 -12.33 2.45 -6.32
C ALA A 193 -12.83 3.14 -7.60
N SER A 194 -12.32 4.34 -7.93
CA SER A 194 -12.65 5.05 -9.17
C SER A 194 -11.59 4.94 -10.26
N ASP A 195 -10.52 4.16 -10.03
CA ASP A 195 -9.51 3.83 -11.03
C ASP A 195 -9.82 2.50 -11.71
N TYR A 196 -9.42 2.37 -12.97
CA TYR A 196 -9.61 1.13 -13.72
C TYR A 196 -8.46 0.87 -14.71
N PRO A 197 -8.04 -0.40 -14.92
CA PRO A 197 -6.97 -0.72 -15.85
C PRO A 197 -7.40 -0.57 -17.31
N LEU A 198 -6.50 -0.07 -18.15
CA LEU A 198 -6.61 0.03 -19.61
C LEU A 198 -5.68 -0.96 -20.36
N VAL A 199 -5.07 -1.87 -19.62
CA VAL A 199 -4.23 -2.97 -20.13
C VAL A 199 -4.44 -4.22 -19.29
N THR A 200 -4.17 -5.40 -19.85
CA THR A 200 -4.19 -6.64 -19.07
C THR A 200 -2.99 -6.70 -18.12
N GLN A 201 -3.06 -7.56 -17.09
CA GLN A 201 -1.89 -7.80 -16.23
C GLN A 201 -0.71 -8.37 -17.00
N ASP A 202 -0.97 -9.19 -18.02
CA ASP A 202 0.06 -9.76 -18.88
C ASP A 202 0.76 -8.67 -19.71
N ASP A 203 0.01 -7.70 -20.23
CA ASP A 203 0.57 -6.53 -20.92
C ASP A 203 1.50 -5.74 -20.00
N LEU A 204 1.02 -5.43 -18.80
CA LEU A 204 1.77 -4.66 -17.81
C LEU A 204 3.05 -5.40 -17.40
N MET A 205 2.96 -6.69 -17.09
CA MET A 205 4.11 -7.53 -16.74
C MET A 205 5.11 -7.64 -17.88
N HIS A 206 4.62 -7.78 -19.13
CA HIS A 206 5.48 -7.86 -20.30
C HIS A 206 6.32 -6.60 -20.47
N VAL A 207 5.71 -5.40 -20.39
CA VAL A 207 6.45 -4.14 -20.54
C VAL A 207 7.38 -3.91 -19.34
N PHE A 208 6.89 -4.07 -18.11
CA PHE A 208 7.71 -3.86 -16.90
C PHE A 208 8.86 -4.86 -16.74
N SER A 209 8.76 -6.06 -17.33
CA SER A 209 9.87 -7.02 -17.32
C SER A 209 11.15 -6.52 -18.01
N LYS A 210 11.02 -5.51 -18.89
CA LYS A 210 12.13 -4.89 -19.64
C LYS A 210 12.71 -3.67 -18.92
N LEU A 211 12.12 -3.26 -17.81
CA LEU A 211 12.48 -2.04 -17.10
C LEU A 211 13.43 -2.32 -15.93
N PRO A 212 14.35 -1.39 -15.62
CA PRO A 212 15.06 -1.41 -14.35
C PRO A 212 14.06 -1.36 -13.18
N ARG A 213 14.21 -2.29 -12.23
CA ARG A 213 13.26 -2.50 -11.11
C ARG A 213 13.34 -1.41 -10.03
N ASP A 214 14.30 -0.51 -10.13
CA ASP A 214 14.51 0.64 -9.26
C ASP A 214 13.75 1.90 -9.71
N LEU A 215 13.19 1.93 -10.92
CA LEU A 215 12.42 3.07 -11.43
C LEU A 215 11.16 3.34 -10.61
N ASN A 216 10.92 4.62 -10.35
CA ASN A 216 9.75 5.17 -9.65
C ASN A 216 8.95 6.05 -10.62
N PHE A 217 7.76 5.62 -11.04
CA PHE A 217 6.84 6.45 -11.83
C PHE A 217 6.06 7.35 -10.89
N ILE A 218 6.47 8.61 -10.84
CA ILE A 218 5.94 9.63 -9.96
C ILE A 218 5.95 10.96 -10.72
N ASP A 219 4.77 11.44 -11.10
CA ASP A 219 4.62 12.78 -11.71
C ASP A 219 5.03 13.83 -10.69
N HIS A 220 5.98 14.72 -11.02
CA HIS A 220 6.48 15.71 -10.07
C HIS A 220 6.91 17.02 -10.71
N THR A 221 6.83 18.09 -9.92
CA THR A 221 7.44 19.39 -10.21
C THR A 221 7.93 20.07 -8.94
N SER A 222 9.08 20.74 -9.03
CA SER A 222 9.60 21.65 -8.00
C SER A 222 8.99 23.06 -8.09
N ASN A 223 8.32 23.40 -9.19
CA ASN A 223 7.65 24.69 -9.34
C ASN A 223 6.29 24.65 -8.63
N ILE A 224 6.32 24.91 -7.32
CA ILE A 224 5.12 24.86 -6.49
C ILE A 224 4.28 26.14 -6.54
N SER A 225 4.85 27.27 -7.00
CA SER A 225 4.13 28.54 -7.25
C SER A 225 3.08 28.88 -6.16
N TRP A 226 1.82 29.12 -6.53
CA TRP A 226 0.71 29.41 -5.62
C TRP A 226 0.45 28.31 -4.58
N LYS A 227 0.83 27.04 -4.85
CA LYS A 227 0.68 25.94 -3.90
C LYS A 227 1.55 26.14 -2.67
N ALA A 228 2.66 26.88 -2.75
CA ALA A 228 3.45 27.26 -1.57
C ALA A 228 2.57 28.01 -0.55
N PHE A 229 1.94 29.10 -1.00
CA PHE A 229 1.10 29.94 -0.16
C PHE A 229 -0.21 29.26 0.25
N ALA A 230 -0.82 28.49 -0.65
CA ALA A 230 -2.13 27.89 -0.43
C ALA A 230 -2.10 26.54 0.26
N ARG A 231 -0.97 25.80 0.23
CA ARG A 231 -0.90 24.41 0.75
C ARG A 231 0.24 24.17 1.73
N ALA A 232 1.41 24.79 1.54
CA ALA A 232 2.59 24.55 2.37
C ALA A 232 2.66 25.47 3.60
N MET A 233 2.43 26.77 3.40
CA MET A 233 2.49 27.79 4.46
C MET A 233 1.32 27.75 5.46
N PRO A 234 0.09 27.33 5.12
CA PRO A 234 -0.96 27.16 6.11
C PRO A 234 -0.63 26.05 7.11
N VAL A 235 -1.08 26.22 8.35
CA VAL A 235 -1.02 25.18 9.38
C VAL A 235 -2.42 24.59 9.49
N ILE A 236 -2.52 23.28 9.28
CA ILE A 236 -3.78 22.52 9.36
C ILE A 236 -3.66 21.40 10.37
N ILE A 237 -4.74 21.09 11.06
CA ILE A 237 -4.84 19.91 11.91
C ILE A 237 -5.92 19.01 11.33
N ASP A 238 -5.55 17.79 10.97
CA ASP A 238 -6.49 16.77 10.51
C ASP A 238 -7.11 16.07 11.74
N PRO A 239 -8.43 16.24 12.00
CA PRO A 239 -9.08 15.58 13.13
C PRO A 239 -8.93 14.06 13.09
N ALA A 240 -8.81 13.46 11.90
CA ALA A 240 -8.70 12.02 11.74
C ALA A 240 -7.40 11.43 12.33
N LEU A 241 -6.43 12.28 12.73
CA LEU A 241 -5.24 11.85 13.46
C LEU A 241 -5.51 11.49 14.94
N TYR A 242 -6.56 12.03 15.56
CA TYR A 242 -6.83 11.85 17.00
C TYR A 242 -8.30 11.59 17.35
N MET A 243 -9.22 11.75 16.40
CA MET A 243 -10.64 11.44 16.53
C MET A 243 -11.00 10.14 15.81
N LYS A 244 -12.07 9.47 16.27
CA LYS A 244 -12.63 8.28 15.61
C LYS A 244 -13.65 8.61 14.52
N THR A 245 -14.11 9.86 14.46
CA THR A 245 -15.10 10.34 13.49
C THR A 245 -14.42 11.28 12.52
N LYS A 246 -14.82 11.22 11.25
CA LYS A 246 -14.33 12.11 10.22
C LYS A 246 -14.80 13.54 10.46
N GLY A 247 -13.97 14.49 10.07
CA GLY A 247 -14.29 15.90 10.07
C GLY A 247 -13.43 16.65 9.06
N ASP A 248 -13.79 17.89 8.78
CA ASP A 248 -12.99 18.77 7.93
C ASP A 248 -11.67 19.14 8.60
N LEU A 249 -10.70 19.55 7.79
CA LEU A 249 -9.43 20.07 8.27
C LEU A 249 -9.65 21.32 9.12
N PHE A 250 -9.07 21.34 10.32
CA PHE A 250 -9.04 22.54 11.15
C PHE A 250 -7.93 23.46 10.68
N TRP A 251 -8.27 24.72 10.49
CA TRP A 251 -7.32 25.76 10.09
C TRP A 251 -6.82 26.50 11.31
N VAL A 252 -5.50 26.62 11.41
CA VAL A 252 -4.85 27.47 12.40
C VAL A 252 -4.61 28.85 11.76
N PRO A 253 -4.93 29.97 12.44
CA PRO A 253 -4.76 31.32 11.88
C PRO A 253 -3.31 31.62 11.48
N GLU A 254 -2.36 31.13 12.27
CA GLU A 254 -0.94 31.30 12.05
C GLU A 254 -0.44 30.50 10.84
N ARG A 255 0.58 31.06 10.18
CA ARG A 255 1.25 30.45 9.05
C ARG A 255 2.71 30.18 9.39
N ARG A 256 3.32 29.27 8.65
CA ARG A 256 4.73 28.92 8.76
C ARG A 256 5.51 29.31 7.51
N SER A 257 6.84 29.44 7.65
CA SER A 257 7.75 29.55 6.52
C SER A 257 7.90 28.22 5.79
N LEU A 258 8.34 28.27 4.54
CA LEU A 258 8.77 27.09 3.80
C LEU A 258 10.01 26.44 4.47
N PRO A 259 10.26 25.14 4.26
CA PRO A 259 11.40 24.47 4.86
C PRO A 259 12.67 24.89 4.12
N THR A 260 13.76 25.08 4.87
CA THR A 260 15.09 25.32 4.31
C THR A 260 15.96 24.07 4.27
N ALA A 261 15.54 23.00 4.97
CA ALA A 261 16.29 21.74 5.08
C ALA A 261 16.08 20.80 3.88
N PHE A 262 15.04 21.01 3.08
CA PHE A 262 14.71 20.21 1.90
C PHE A 262 13.84 21.02 0.95
N LYS A 263 13.87 20.68 -0.34
CA LYS A 263 13.04 21.34 -1.36
C LYS A 263 11.69 20.65 -1.49
N LEU A 264 10.62 21.42 -1.56
CA LEU A 264 9.28 20.88 -1.75
C LEU A 264 9.02 20.51 -3.20
N PHE A 265 8.40 19.35 -3.41
CA PHE A 265 7.89 18.90 -4.69
C PHE A 265 6.38 18.63 -4.58
N THR A 266 5.67 18.83 -5.70
CA THR A 266 4.25 18.44 -5.81
C THR A 266 3.98 17.69 -7.09
N GLY A 267 2.91 16.89 -7.12
CA GLY A 267 2.58 16.05 -8.26
C GLY A 267 1.28 15.29 -8.08
N SER A 268 1.11 14.21 -8.83
CA SER A 268 -0.05 13.32 -8.71
C SER A 268 -0.05 12.52 -7.40
N ALA A 269 -1.23 12.24 -6.85
CA ALA A 269 -1.34 11.32 -5.72
C ALA A 269 -1.20 9.84 -6.12
N TRP A 270 -1.21 9.54 -7.43
CA TRP A 270 -1.12 8.19 -7.99
C TRP A 270 0.30 7.91 -8.45
N MET A 271 0.82 6.73 -8.13
CA MET A 271 2.24 6.43 -8.32
C MET A 271 2.47 4.94 -8.55
N VAL A 272 3.60 4.63 -9.19
CA VAL A 272 4.19 3.29 -9.20
C VAL A 272 5.59 3.37 -8.59
N LEU A 273 5.74 2.89 -7.36
CA LEU A 273 6.96 3.04 -6.58
C LEU A 273 7.77 1.74 -6.57
N SER A 274 9.07 1.82 -6.77
CA SER A 274 9.95 0.66 -6.67
C SER A 274 10.03 0.16 -5.23
N ARG A 275 10.20 -1.15 -5.04
CA ARG A 275 10.38 -1.72 -3.71
C ARG A 275 11.50 -1.02 -2.91
N PRO A 276 12.71 -0.79 -3.45
CA PRO A 276 13.77 -0.10 -2.69
C PRO A 276 13.35 1.28 -2.17
N PHE A 277 12.55 2.03 -2.93
CA PHE A 277 12.06 3.32 -2.47
C PHE A 277 11.01 3.18 -1.36
N VAL A 278 10.11 2.20 -1.48
CA VAL A 278 9.14 1.89 -0.41
C VAL A 278 9.83 1.41 0.87
N GLU A 279 10.87 0.60 0.73
CA GLU A 279 11.74 0.16 1.81
C GLU A 279 12.39 1.36 2.52
N TYR A 280 12.90 2.34 1.77
CA TYR A 280 13.39 3.60 2.33
C TYR A 280 12.30 4.41 3.05
N LEU A 281 11.10 4.53 2.47
CA LEU A 281 9.99 5.27 3.09
C LEU A 281 9.57 4.68 4.44
N ILE A 282 9.60 3.36 4.58
CA ILE A 282 9.15 2.66 5.79
C ILE A 282 10.29 2.47 6.80
N TRP A 283 11.47 2.06 6.37
CA TRP A 283 12.57 1.72 7.26
C TRP A 283 13.53 2.88 7.48
N GLY A 284 13.73 3.74 6.48
CA GLY A 284 14.54 4.96 6.51
C GLY A 284 15.83 4.83 7.31
N TRP A 285 16.94 4.52 6.65
CA TRP A 285 18.27 4.50 7.28
C TRP A 285 18.75 5.90 7.69
N ASP A 286 18.14 6.95 7.15
CA ASP A 286 18.29 8.34 7.61
C ASP A 286 16.96 8.90 8.17
N ASN A 287 16.94 10.19 8.51
CA ASN A 287 15.76 10.85 9.07
C ASN A 287 14.89 11.60 8.05
N LEU A 288 15.22 11.60 6.75
CA LEU A 288 14.52 12.40 5.76
C LEU A 288 13.04 11.99 5.63
N PRO A 289 12.65 10.70 5.44
CA PRO A 289 11.25 10.30 5.34
C PRO A 289 10.43 10.72 6.57
N ARG A 290 11.00 10.58 7.77
CA ARG A 290 10.34 10.93 9.04
C ARG A 290 10.15 12.45 9.19
N THR A 291 11.19 13.22 8.87
CA THR A 291 11.16 14.69 8.93
C THR A 291 10.15 15.25 7.95
N VAL A 292 10.15 14.74 6.71
CA VAL A 292 9.18 15.15 5.69
C VAL A 292 7.77 14.72 6.09
N LEU A 293 7.56 13.53 6.66
CA LEU A 293 6.24 13.09 7.13
C LEU A 293 5.67 14.02 8.21
N MET A 294 6.50 14.40 9.18
CA MET A 294 6.10 15.37 10.22
C MET A 294 5.75 16.73 9.62
N TYR A 295 6.53 17.21 8.63
CA TYR A 295 6.23 18.45 7.93
C TYR A 295 4.91 18.38 7.16
N TYR A 296 4.63 17.24 6.52
CA TYR A 296 3.43 17.01 5.70
C TYR A 296 2.17 16.74 6.53
N ALA A 297 2.29 16.51 7.84
CA ALA A 297 1.15 16.51 8.76
C ALA A 297 0.38 17.84 8.75
N ASN A 298 1.06 18.94 8.40
CA ASN A 298 0.50 20.29 8.29
C ASN A 298 0.63 20.82 6.85
N PHE A 299 0.24 20.02 5.86
CA PHE A 299 0.30 20.38 4.44
C PHE A 299 -0.98 19.97 3.74
N ILE A 300 -1.63 20.87 3.00
CA ILE A 300 -2.90 20.57 2.30
C ILE A 300 -2.65 19.76 1.05
N SER A 301 -3.45 18.72 0.83
CA SER A 301 -3.23 17.72 -0.21
C SER A 301 -1.87 17.03 -0.04
N SER A 302 -1.54 16.64 1.19
CA SER A 302 -0.29 15.96 1.53
C SER A 302 0.13 14.78 0.61
N PRO A 303 -0.78 13.91 0.12
CA PRO A 303 -0.40 12.83 -0.80
C PRO A 303 0.19 13.33 -2.13
N GLU A 304 -0.17 14.53 -2.57
CA GLU A 304 0.37 15.18 -3.77
C GLU A 304 1.76 15.82 -3.55
N GLY A 305 2.48 15.49 -2.46
CA GLY A 305 3.79 16.10 -2.20
C GLY A 305 4.75 15.30 -1.32
N TYR A 306 4.27 14.50 -0.36
CA TYR A 306 5.15 13.75 0.55
C TYR A 306 6.12 12.83 -0.20
N PHE A 307 5.60 11.93 -1.04
CA PHE A 307 6.40 10.94 -1.76
C PHE A 307 7.39 11.60 -2.74
N HIS A 308 6.92 12.62 -3.47
CA HIS A 308 7.71 13.44 -4.39
C HIS A 308 8.90 14.10 -3.69
N THR A 309 8.63 14.75 -2.56
CA THR A 309 9.65 15.45 -1.77
C THR A 309 10.68 14.49 -1.22
N VAL A 310 10.28 13.32 -0.71
CA VAL A 310 11.25 12.32 -0.25
C VAL A 310 12.09 11.77 -1.41
N ALA A 311 11.46 11.37 -2.52
CA ALA A 311 12.16 10.83 -3.69
C ALA A 311 13.20 11.81 -4.26
N CYS A 312 12.82 13.08 -4.39
CA CYS A 312 13.66 14.08 -5.03
C CYS A 312 14.76 14.66 -4.13
N ASN A 313 14.62 14.59 -2.80
CA ASN A 313 15.68 15.05 -1.89
C ASN A 313 16.66 13.94 -1.53
N ALA A 314 16.27 12.66 -1.62
CA ALA A 314 17.18 11.54 -1.43
C ALA A 314 18.09 11.35 -2.67
N GLU A 315 19.41 11.22 -2.45
CA GLU A 315 20.40 11.10 -3.53
C GLU A 315 20.23 9.80 -4.33
N GLU A 316 19.88 8.71 -3.63
CA GLU A 316 19.72 7.38 -4.18
C GLU A 316 18.49 7.27 -5.12
N PHE A 317 17.46 8.10 -4.90
CA PHE A 317 16.19 7.99 -5.61
C PHE A 317 15.95 9.09 -6.65
N ARG A 318 16.55 10.27 -6.49
CA ARG A 318 16.28 11.43 -7.37
C ARG A 318 16.50 11.20 -8.87
N ASN A 319 17.39 10.26 -9.22
CA ASN A 319 17.75 9.90 -10.59
C ASN A 319 17.00 8.67 -11.14
N THR A 320 16.13 8.07 -10.31
CA THR A 320 15.29 6.92 -10.67
C THR A 320 13.84 7.32 -10.91
N THR A 321 13.53 8.63 -10.87
CA THR A 321 12.16 9.13 -11.05
C THR A 321 11.80 9.18 -12.54
N VAL A 322 10.68 8.61 -12.91
CA VAL A 322 10.06 8.79 -14.22
C VAL A 322 8.87 9.72 -14.02
N ASN A 323 8.91 10.90 -14.65
CA ASN A 323 7.93 11.96 -14.44
C ASN A 323 6.60 11.65 -15.17
N SER A 324 5.83 10.73 -14.59
CA SER A 324 4.52 10.26 -15.04
C SER A 324 3.87 9.47 -13.91
N ASP A 325 2.57 9.60 -13.73
CA ASP A 325 1.78 8.76 -12.80
C ASP A 325 1.19 7.51 -13.46
N LEU A 326 1.41 7.33 -14.77
CA LEU A 326 0.84 6.24 -15.58
C LEU A 326 -0.70 6.19 -15.57
N HIS A 327 -1.36 7.32 -15.37
CA HIS A 327 -2.81 7.43 -15.46
C HIS A 327 -3.24 8.33 -16.63
N TYR A 328 -4.29 7.91 -17.33
CA TYR A 328 -5.09 8.84 -18.11
C TYR A 328 -6.09 9.55 -17.19
N ILE A 329 -6.01 10.88 -17.15
CA ILE A 329 -6.90 11.72 -16.35
C ILE A 329 -7.36 12.90 -17.20
N SER A 330 -8.67 13.08 -17.31
CA SER A 330 -9.26 14.25 -17.96
C SER A 330 -9.50 15.36 -16.94
N TRP A 331 -8.98 16.56 -17.22
CA TRP A 331 -9.06 17.73 -16.33
C TRP A 331 -9.61 18.94 -17.08
N ASP A 332 -10.27 19.83 -16.32
CA ASP A 332 -10.47 21.21 -16.75
C ASP A 332 -9.13 21.91 -17.01
N ASN A 333 -9.14 22.96 -17.83
CA ASN A 333 -7.99 23.85 -18.00
C ASN A 333 -8.37 25.29 -17.61
N PRO A 334 -7.89 25.81 -16.47
CA PRO A 334 -6.97 25.17 -15.50
C PRO A 334 -7.65 24.06 -14.67
N PRO A 335 -6.87 23.10 -14.12
CA PRO A 335 -7.43 21.98 -13.35
C PRO A 335 -8.22 22.44 -12.12
N MET A 336 -9.44 21.92 -11.97
CA MET A 336 -10.24 22.05 -10.75
C MET A 336 -9.82 20.99 -9.71
N GLN A 337 -10.53 20.93 -8.57
CA GLN A 337 -10.20 19.99 -7.49
C GLN A 337 -10.36 18.52 -7.88
N HIS A 338 -11.34 18.20 -8.72
CA HIS A 338 -11.65 16.83 -9.12
C HIS A 338 -11.63 16.71 -10.63
N PRO A 339 -11.04 15.64 -11.19
CA PRO A 339 -11.05 15.41 -12.63
C PRO A 339 -12.46 15.10 -13.13
N HIS A 340 -12.66 15.14 -14.45
CA HIS A 340 -13.92 14.75 -15.05
C HIS A 340 -14.21 13.26 -14.82
N HIS A 341 -15.50 12.92 -14.84
CA HIS A 341 -15.91 11.52 -14.89
C HIS A 341 -15.77 11.01 -16.32
N LEU A 342 -14.98 9.95 -16.50
CA LEU A 342 -14.75 9.35 -17.80
C LEU A 342 -15.98 8.53 -18.22
N THR A 343 -16.34 8.64 -19.49
CA THR A 343 -17.50 7.99 -20.11
C THR A 343 -17.09 7.32 -21.43
N LEU A 344 -18.05 6.73 -22.14
CA LEU A 344 -17.84 6.20 -23.48
C LEU A 344 -17.34 7.26 -24.49
N ALA A 345 -17.60 8.55 -24.24
CA ALA A 345 -17.11 9.63 -25.10
C ALA A 345 -15.59 9.79 -25.04
N ASP A 346 -14.96 9.37 -23.94
CA ASP A 346 -13.52 9.47 -23.71
C ASP A 346 -12.75 8.26 -24.23
N TRP A 347 -13.43 7.27 -24.83
CA TRP A 347 -12.88 5.97 -25.21
C TRP A 347 -11.59 6.07 -26.05
N ASP A 348 -11.64 6.82 -27.14
CA ASP A 348 -10.50 6.93 -28.06
C ASP A 348 -9.32 7.65 -27.40
N ALA A 349 -9.59 8.68 -26.61
CA ALA A 349 -8.55 9.42 -25.89
C ALA A 349 -7.89 8.58 -24.78
N MET A 350 -8.68 7.79 -24.05
CA MET A 350 -8.17 6.83 -23.06
C MET A 350 -7.20 5.85 -23.70
N LEU A 351 -7.60 5.20 -24.80
CA LEU A 351 -6.75 4.20 -25.46
C LEU A 351 -5.51 4.82 -26.13
N ALA A 352 -5.67 6.00 -26.76
CA ALA A 352 -4.57 6.70 -27.41
C ALA A 352 -3.48 7.18 -26.44
N SER A 353 -3.80 7.38 -25.16
CA SER A 353 -2.83 7.79 -24.14
C SER A 353 -1.70 6.79 -23.90
N GLY A 354 -1.94 5.50 -24.18
CA GLY A 354 -1.03 4.40 -23.83
C GLY A 354 -0.90 4.13 -22.33
N ALA A 355 -1.62 4.87 -21.47
CA ALA A 355 -1.56 4.69 -20.02
C ALA A 355 -2.17 3.34 -19.60
N PRO A 356 -1.58 2.64 -18.61
CA PRO A 356 -2.11 1.37 -18.11
C PRO A 356 -3.33 1.54 -17.19
N PHE A 357 -3.59 2.74 -16.67
CA PHE A 357 -4.73 3.04 -15.79
C PHE A 357 -5.45 4.32 -16.23
N ALA A 358 -6.70 4.47 -15.84
CA ALA A 358 -7.47 5.70 -16.05
C ALA A 358 -8.37 6.04 -14.87
N ARG A 359 -8.70 7.34 -14.74
CA ARG A 359 -9.61 7.85 -13.71
C ARG A 359 -10.26 9.18 -14.08
N LYS A 360 -11.44 9.52 -13.53
CA LYS A 360 -12.22 8.72 -12.57
C LYS A 360 -13.48 8.17 -13.20
N PHE A 361 -13.81 6.91 -12.89
CA PHE A 361 -15.04 6.28 -13.37
C PHE A 361 -16.19 6.43 -12.37
N PRO A 362 -17.42 6.74 -12.82
CA PRO A 362 -18.62 6.55 -12.02
C PRO A 362 -18.82 5.07 -11.66
N ARG A 363 -19.61 4.82 -10.60
CA ARG A 363 -20.02 3.45 -10.25
C ARG A 363 -20.89 2.90 -11.37
N ASP A 364 -20.61 1.65 -11.78
CA ASP A 364 -21.40 0.88 -12.73
C ASP A 364 -21.63 1.59 -14.09
N ASP A 365 -20.71 2.47 -14.51
CA ASP A 365 -20.80 3.13 -15.81
C ASP A 365 -20.56 2.13 -16.96
N PRO A 366 -21.35 2.18 -18.07
CA PRO A 366 -21.18 1.28 -19.22
C PRO A 366 -19.79 1.28 -19.84
N VAL A 367 -19.00 2.36 -19.67
CA VAL A 367 -17.61 2.38 -20.13
C VAL A 367 -16.77 1.29 -19.47
N LEU A 368 -17.05 0.93 -18.21
CA LEU A 368 -16.33 -0.13 -17.50
C LEU A 368 -16.63 -1.50 -18.11
N ASP A 369 -17.87 -1.74 -18.54
CA ASP A 369 -18.27 -2.99 -19.21
C ASP A 369 -17.57 -3.11 -20.57
N ARG A 370 -17.43 -1.98 -21.26
CA ARG A 370 -16.69 -1.92 -22.53
C ARG A 370 -15.20 -2.18 -22.34
N ILE A 371 -14.57 -1.60 -21.30
CA ILE A 371 -13.17 -1.89 -20.95
C ILE A 371 -13.01 -3.39 -20.65
N ASP A 372 -13.90 -3.96 -19.83
CA ASP A 372 -13.88 -5.39 -19.52
C ASP A 372 -13.93 -6.26 -20.77
N ALA A 373 -14.89 -5.99 -21.67
CA ALA A 373 -15.10 -6.81 -22.85
C ALA A 373 -14.03 -6.65 -23.93
N GLU A 374 -13.62 -5.41 -24.23
CA GLU A 374 -12.76 -5.07 -25.38
C GLU A 374 -11.28 -4.97 -25.02
N VAL A 375 -10.93 -4.58 -23.79
CA VAL A 375 -9.53 -4.35 -23.37
C VAL A 375 -9.01 -5.50 -22.51
N LEU A 376 -9.82 -5.98 -21.57
CA LEU A 376 -9.39 -6.96 -20.56
C LEU A 376 -9.80 -8.40 -20.89
N ALA A 377 -10.50 -8.62 -22.01
CA ALA A 377 -11.06 -9.90 -22.42
C ALA A 377 -11.94 -10.58 -21.34
N ARG A 378 -12.57 -9.78 -20.48
CA ARG A 378 -13.36 -10.19 -19.32
C ARG A 378 -14.86 -10.20 -19.65
N ARG A 379 -15.25 -11.05 -20.60
CA ARG A 379 -16.62 -11.13 -21.14
C ARG A 379 -17.66 -11.74 -20.19
N GLY A 380 -17.22 -12.41 -19.13
CA GLY A 380 -18.10 -12.99 -18.11
C GLY A 380 -18.68 -12.00 -17.09
N GLY A 381 -18.38 -10.70 -17.23
CA GLY A 381 -18.88 -9.64 -16.36
C GLY A 381 -17.96 -9.32 -15.17
N ALA A 382 -18.44 -8.44 -14.28
CA ALA A 382 -17.67 -7.84 -13.20
C ALA A 382 -17.16 -8.82 -12.13
N ASP A 383 -17.82 -9.97 -11.98
CA ASP A 383 -17.52 -10.98 -10.95
C ASP A 383 -16.50 -12.04 -11.42
N VAL A 384 -15.99 -11.93 -12.64
CA VAL A 384 -14.99 -12.86 -13.20
C VAL A 384 -13.62 -12.20 -13.20
N VAL A 385 -12.58 -12.98 -12.90
CA VAL A 385 -11.18 -12.56 -13.00
C VAL A 385 -10.81 -12.33 -14.47
N ALA A 386 -10.09 -11.25 -14.78
CA ALA A 386 -9.55 -11.03 -16.12
C ALA A 386 -8.60 -12.20 -16.51
N PRO A 387 -8.80 -12.82 -17.68
CA PRO A 387 -7.95 -13.93 -18.11
C PRO A 387 -6.52 -13.45 -18.39
N GLY A 388 -5.54 -14.33 -18.15
CA GLY A 388 -4.14 -14.15 -18.48
C GLY A 388 -3.49 -15.47 -18.88
N GLY A 389 -2.21 -15.43 -19.25
CA GLY A 389 -1.40 -16.59 -19.65
C GLY A 389 -1.31 -17.66 -18.57
N TRP A 390 -1.49 -17.25 -17.31
CA TRP A 390 -1.51 -18.13 -16.14
C TRP A 390 -2.77 -18.98 -15.99
N CYS A 391 -3.86 -18.69 -16.73
CA CYS A 391 -5.11 -19.45 -16.59
C CYS A 391 -4.91 -20.91 -17.04
N ALA A 392 -5.29 -21.87 -16.20
CA ALA A 392 -5.23 -23.29 -16.55
C ALA A 392 -6.16 -23.60 -17.75
N GLY A 393 -5.67 -24.35 -18.74
CA GLY A 393 -6.44 -24.72 -19.92
C GLY A 393 -6.51 -23.66 -21.02
N ALA A 394 -5.82 -22.51 -20.88
CA ALA A 394 -5.73 -21.49 -21.92
C ALA A 394 -4.92 -21.93 -23.16
N GLY A 395 -4.38 -23.16 -23.18
CA GLY A 395 -3.44 -23.67 -24.19
C GLY A 395 -3.96 -24.70 -25.20
N GLU A 396 -5.18 -25.23 -25.06
CA GLU A 396 -5.69 -26.28 -25.96
C GLU A 396 -7.15 -26.05 -26.35
N VAL A 397 -7.41 -25.26 -27.39
CA VAL A 397 -8.69 -25.38 -28.14
C VAL A 397 -8.48 -25.03 -29.62
N GLY A 398 -8.22 -26.06 -30.44
CA GLY A 398 -8.24 -25.99 -31.91
C GLY A 398 -9.66 -25.89 -32.51
N ASN A 399 -10.62 -25.25 -31.83
CA ASN A 399 -12.00 -25.11 -32.30
C ASN A 399 -12.74 -23.99 -31.52
N GLY A 400 -12.35 -22.74 -31.72
CA GLY A 400 -13.23 -21.55 -31.59
C GLY A 400 -13.97 -21.25 -30.27
N LYS A 401 -13.79 -22.02 -29.19
CA LYS A 401 -14.40 -21.77 -27.88
C LYS A 401 -13.37 -21.96 -26.78
N SER A 402 -12.61 -20.90 -26.49
CA SER A 402 -11.77 -20.83 -25.29
C SER A 402 -12.63 -21.12 -24.06
N ASN A 403 -12.14 -21.91 -23.11
CA ASN A 403 -12.82 -22.11 -21.84
C ASN A 403 -13.01 -20.73 -21.16
N GLU A 404 -14.25 -20.24 -21.13
CA GLU A 404 -14.57 -18.81 -20.87
C GLU A 404 -14.31 -18.38 -19.42
N THR A 405 -13.98 -19.31 -18.53
CA THR A 405 -13.77 -19.04 -17.11
C THR A 405 -12.33 -19.31 -16.72
N CYS A 406 -11.57 -18.26 -16.38
CA CYS A 406 -10.26 -18.36 -15.74
C CYS A 406 -10.42 -18.80 -14.27
N ALA A 407 -10.97 -20.00 -14.06
CA ALA A 407 -11.41 -20.50 -12.77
C ALA A 407 -10.30 -21.18 -11.96
N ALA A 408 -9.17 -21.52 -12.59
CA ALA A 408 -8.07 -22.23 -11.95
C ALA A 408 -6.71 -21.64 -12.32
N VAL A 409 -5.82 -21.60 -11.32
CA VAL A 409 -4.42 -21.17 -11.47
C VAL A 409 -3.61 -22.26 -12.17
N GLY A 410 -3.06 -21.94 -13.34
CA GLY A 410 -2.05 -22.72 -14.06
C GLY A 410 -0.63 -22.21 -13.74
N ASP A 411 0.22 -22.09 -14.76
CA ASP A 411 1.57 -21.57 -14.56
C ASP A 411 1.57 -20.04 -14.45
N ALA A 412 1.72 -19.55 -13.23
CA ALA A 412 1.77 -18.13 -12.91
C ALA A 412 2.92 -17.38 -13.62
N ALA A 413 3.95 -18.04 -14.15
CA ALA A 413 5.04 -17.39 -14.89
C ALA A 413 4.74 -17.15 -16.37
N VAL A 414 3.67 -17.74 -16.92
CA VAL A 414 3.31 -17.57 -18.34
C VAL A 414 2.58 -16.25 -18.53
N VAL A 415 3.15 -15.39 -19.36
CA VAL A 415 2.61 -14.07 -19.73
C VAL A 415 2.34 -14.06 -21.23
N ARG A 416 1.14 -13.64 -21.63
CA ARG A 416 0.68 -13.50 -23.02
C ARG A 416 0.29 -12.04 -23.28
N PRO A 417 1.25 -11.20 -23.70
CA PRO A 417 0.94 -9.82 -24.05
C PRO A 417 -0.04 -9.76 -25.21
N GLY A 418 -0.98 -8.83 -25.14
CA GLY A 418 -1.92 -8.46 -26.19
C GLY A 418 -1.66 -7.04 -26.71
N PRO A 419 -2.66 -6.41 -27.37
CA PRO A 419 -2.51 -5.08 -27.95
C PRO A 419 -2.25 -3.96 -26.91
N GLY A 420 -2.60 -4.18 -25.64
CA GLY A 420 -2.31 -3.24 -24.55
C GLY A 420 -0.80 -3.06 -24.32
N ALA A 421 -0.02 -4.13 -24.49
CA ALA A 421 1.43 -4.09 -24.34
C ALA A 421 2.09 -3.15 -25.35
N GLU A 422 1.61 -3.11 -26.59
CA GLU A 422 2.16 -2.24 -27.63
C GLU A 422 1.93 -0.76 -27.31
N ARG A 423 0.71 -0.40 -26.90
CA ARG A 423 0.37 0.97 -26.50
C ARG A 423 1.19 1.42 -25.29
N LEU A 424 1.27 0.56 -24.27
CA LEU A 424 2.04 0.84 -23.06
C LEU A 424 3.54 0.93 -23.36
N GLN A 425 4.07 0.05 -24.21
CA GLN A 425 5.47 0.11 -24.65
C GLN A 425 5.77 1.43 -25.36
N GLY A 426 4.86 1.93 -26.20
CA GLY A 426 4.98 3.24 -26.83
C GLY A 426 5.10 4.38 -25.82
N LEU A 427 4.21 4.41 -24.81
CA LEU A 427 4.27 5.39 -23.72
C LEU A 427 5.59 5.30 -22.95
N VAL A 428 5.96 4.10 -22.49
CA VAL A 428 7.15 3.90 -21.66
C VAL A 428 8.44 4.21 -22.43
N SER A 429 8.54 3.83 -23.70
CA SER A 429 9.68 4.19 -24.56
C SER A 429 9.80 5.71 -24.74
N SER A 430 8.67 6.42 -24.84
CA SER A 430 8.66 7.89 -24.89
C SER A 430 9.12 8.50 -23.57
N LEU A 431 8.60 8.02 -22.43
CA LEU A 431 8.98 8.50 -21.10
C LEU A 431 10.46 8.29 -20.78
N LEU A 432 11.03 7.18 -21.27
CA LEU A 432 12.43 6.80 -21.05
C LEU A 432 13.38 7.27 -22.16
N SER A 433 12.91 8.08 -23.12
CA SER A 433 13.77 8.65 -24.16
C SER A 433 14.74 9.68 -23.56
N GLU A 434 15.87 9.92 -24.22
CA GLU A 434 16.84 10.94 -23.81
C GLU A 434 16.21 12.34 -23.69
N GLU A 435 15.22 12.65 -24.54
CA GLU A 435 14.52 13.93 -24.57
C GLU A 435 13.57 14.12 -23.37
N ASN A 436 13.04 13.04 -22.80
CA ASN A 436 12.03 13.11 -21.74
C ASN A 436 12.59 12.71 -20.37
N PHE A 437 13.40 11.66 -20.29
CA PHE A 437 13.77 11.06 -19.01
C PHE A 437 14.72 11.95 -18.20
N ARG A 438 15.86 12.33 -18.77
CA ARG A 438 16.88 13.13 -18.08
C ARG A 438 16.44 14.57 -17.82
N PRO A 439 15.84 15.29 -18.79
CA PRO A 439 15.43 16.68 -18.56
C PRO A 439 14.28 16.86 -17.57
N LYS A 440 13.49 15.80 -17.31
CA LYS A 440 12.33 15.85 -16.40
C LYS A 440 12.58 15.18 -15.04
N GLN A 441 13.85 14.92 -14.69
CA GLN A 441 14.24 14.47 -13.34
C GLN A 441 13.98 15.54 -12.28
N CYS A 442 14.13 15.16 -11.02
CA CYS A 442 14.03 16.07 -9.89
C CYS A 442 15.01 17.25 -9.99
N VAL A 443 14.49 18.47 -10.09
CA VAL A 443 15.31 19.70 -10.13
C VAL A 443 15.44 20.31 -8.74
N VAL A 444 16.52 19.96 -8.05
CA VAL A 444 16.92 20.52 -6.75
C VAL A 444 17.85 21.73 -6.96
N GLU A 445 17.43 22.73 -7.74
CA GLU A 445 18.17 24.00 -7.78
C GLU A 445 18.12 24.68 -6.40
N GLU A 446 19.28 25.15 -5.93
CA GLU A 446 19.42 26.11 -4.84
C GLU A 446 18.93 27.47 -5.37
N GLU A 447 17.94 28.08 -4.72
CA GLU A 447 17.62 29.49 -4.98
C GLU A 447 18.85 30.30 -4.55
N ASN A 448 19.65 30.74 -5.52
CA ASN A 448 20.77 31.67 -5.34
C ASN A 448 20.29 33.05 -4.87
#